data_AF-A0A0F4G726-F1
#
_entry.id   AF-A0A0F4G726-F1
#
_cell.length_a   1.000
_cell.length_b   1.000
_cell.length_c   1.000
_cell.angle_alpha   90.00
_cell.angle_beta   90.00
_cell.angle_gamma   90.00
#
_symmetry.space_group_name_H-M   'P 1'
#
loop_
_entity.id
_entity.type
_entity.pdbx_description
1 polymer ?
#
loop_
_entity_poly.entity_id
_entity_poly.type
_entity_poly.pdbx_seq_one_letter_code
_entity_poly.pdbx_strand_id
1 'polypeptide(L)'
;MALVDLLAHWNILPSAVVGHSSGEIAAAYTTGTLSAVSSWQVAFHRGRLAEELARQHPNLSGAMMAVGLSRIDMEIYIQRLRPSDAQVVSVACCNSPESTTVSGDVGLLDQLETMLKDAGVFVRRLRVKTAYHSRHMQLLADDYRESLRHLAVSTKVNRNASVAMYSTVTGALIRPEDLGADYWVQNKVSPVLFDAAVQSALQRAASGRGPLGQILQVAAGINNTNATIGYHFILQRKENAQLSALTTAGALWSAGVPVNVARVNSRPKTVAPWAPVIDLPRYPWNHETRYWQESTLSKSLRFRYSPRTDLLGEPVREFSWAEPT
;
A
#
# COMPACT_ATOMS: atom_id res chain seq x y z
N MET A 1 -5.36 -10.55 -7.70
CA MET A 1 -6.31 -11.29 -6.84
C MET A 1 -5.60 -12.33 -5.98
N ALA A 2 -4.85 -13.28 -6.54
CA ALA A 2 -4.12 -14.29 -5.73
C ALA A 2 -3.28 -13.70 -4.58
N LEU A 3 -2.57 -12.59 -4.78
CA LEU A 3 -1.83 -11.92 -3.71
C LEU A 3 -2.74 -11.33 -2.61
N VAL A 4 -3.92 -10.83 -2.98
CA VAL A 4 -4.93 -10.35 -2.03
C VAL A 4 -5.41 -11.51 -1.16
N ASP A 5 -5.64 -12.68 -1.77
CA ASP A 5 -6.07 -13.87 -1.03
C ASP A 5 -4.96 -14.46 -0.18
N LEU A 6 -3.70 -14.40 -0.63
CA LEU A 6 -2.54 -14.78 0.18
C LEU A 6 -2.42 -13.90 1.42
N LEU A 7 -2.50 -12.57 1.25
CA LEU A 7 -2.46 -11.63 2.36
C LEU A 7 -3.63 -11.85 3.33
N ALA A 8 -4.85 -12.01 2.82
CA ALA A 8 -6.00 -12.33 3.64
C ALA A 8 -5.84 -13.68 4.37
N HIS A 9 -5.25 -14.68 3.72
CA HIS A 9 -4.92 -15.95 4.34
C HIS A 9 -3.93 -15.76 5.50
N TRP A 10 -2.92 -14.89 5.35
CA TRP A 10 -2.01 -14.48 6.41
C TRP A 10 -2.59 -13.50 7.44
N ASN A 11 -3.91 -13.23 7.39
CA ASN A 11 -4.59 -12.26 8.24
C ASN A 11 -4.08 -10.81 8.09
N ILE A 12 -3.53 -10.48 6.92
CA ILE A 12 -3.15 -9.12 6.53
C ILE A 12 -4.31 -8.54 5.72
N LEU A 13 -5.09 -7.67 6.34
CA LEU A 13 -6.27 -7.04 5.75
C LEU A 13 -6.06 -5.52 5.65
N PRO A 14 -6.21 -4.92 4.46
CA PRO A 14 -6.06 -3.48 4.31
C PRO A 14 -7.26 -2.75 4.92
N SER A 15 -7.02 -1.54 5.43
CA SER A 15 -8.11 -0.61 5.81
C SER A 15 -8.62 0.20 4.62
N ALA A 16 -7.73 0.47 3.66
CA ALA A 16 -8.03 1.20 2.44
C ALA A 16 -7.25 0.62 1.26
N VAL A 17 -7.79 0.76 0.05
CA VAL A 17 -7.17 0.31 -1.20
C VAL A 17 -7.26 1.38 -2.26
N VAL A 18 -6.17 1.51 -3.03
CA VAL A 18 -6.09 2.33 -4.23
C VAL A 18 -5.48 1.45 -5.32
N GLY A 19 -6.11 1.40 -6.48
CA GLY A 19 -5.60 0.67 -7.63
C GLY A 19 -5.21 1.62 -8.75
N HIS A 20 -4.08 1.40 -9.41
CA HIS A 20 -3.71 2.20 -10.58
C HIS A 20 -4.33 1.60 -11.84
N SER A 21 -5.19 2.33 -12.56
CA SER A 21 -5.79 1.86 -13.82
C SER A 21 -6.50 0.50 -13.64
N SER A 22 -6.06 -0.56 -14.32
CA SER A 22 -6.58 -1.93 -14.15
C SER A 22 -6.34 -2.53 -12.77
N GLY A 23 -5.41 -1.96 -11.98
CA GLY A 23 -5.23 -2.28 -10.57
C GLY A 23 -6.49 -2.04 -9.73
N GLU A 24 -7.39 -1.14 -10.17
CA GLU A 24 -8.68 -0.93 -9.51
C GLU A 24 -9.57 -2.17 -9.50
N ILE A 25 -9.41 -3.08 -10.47
CA ILE A 25 -10.12 -4.35 -10.50
C ILE A 25 -9.76 -5.20 -9.28
N ALA A 26 -8.47 -5.22 -8.91
CA ALA A 26 -7.99 -5.91 -7.71
C ALA A 26 -8.37 -5.16 -6.43
N ALA A 27 -8.44 -3.82 -6.46
CA ALA A 27 -8.93 -3.03 -5.34
C ALA A 27 -10.41 -3.33 -5.05
N ALA A 28 -11.27 -3.33 -6.07
CA ALA A 28 -12.70 -3.66 -5.96
C ALA A 28 -12.93 -5.14 -5.58
N TYR A 29 -12.03 -6.04 -5.98
CA TYR A 29 -12.02 -7.41 -5.45
C TYR A 29 -11.70 -7.45 -3.95
N THR A 30 -10.75 -6.63 -3.51
CA THR A 30 -10.30 -6.58 -2.11
C THR A 30 -11.39 -6.09 -1.17
N THR A 31 -12.24 -5.14 -1.61
CA THR A 31 -13.42 -4.71 -0.86
C THR A 31 -14.54 -5.75 -0.82
N GLY A 32 -14.46 -6.79 -1.66
CA GLY A 32 -15.53 -7.76 -1.87
C GLY A 32 -16.67 -7.23 -2.77
N THR A 33 -16.52 -6.03 -3.34
CA THR A 33 -17.51 -5.45 -4.25
C THR A 33 -17.58 -6.24 -5.56
N LEU A 34 -16.43 -6.65 -6.09
CA LEU A 34 -16.38 -7.62 -7.19
C LEU A 34 -16.05 -9.02 -6.67
N SER A 35 -16.79 -10.01 -7.16
CA SER A 35 -16.39 -11.42 -7.03
C SER A 35 -15.16 -11.72 -7.91
N ALA A 36 -14.47 -12.83 -7.67
CA ALA A 36 -13.36 -13.25 -8.54
C ALA A 36 -13.79 -13.36 -10.02
N VAL A 37 -14.98 -13.92 -10.26
CA VAL A 37 -15.56 -14.07 -11.61
C VAL A 37 -15.84 -12.70 -12.23
N SER A 38 -16.49 -11.79 -11.49
CA SER A 38 -16.76 -10.43 -11.96
C SER A 38 -15.47 -9.69 -12.29
N SER A 39 -14.44 -9.80 -11.44
CA SER A 39 -13.12 -9.22 -11.68
C SER A 39 -12.44 -9.80 -12.91
N TRP A 40 -12.55 -11.12 -13.15
CA TRP A 40 -12.06 -11.74 -14.38
C TRP A 40 -12.79 -11.23 -15.62
N GLN A 41 -14.11 -11.08 -15.58
CA GLN A 41 -14.89 -10.53 -16.69
C GLN A 41 -14.41 -9.13 -17.06
N VAL A 42 -14.29 -8.23 -16.07
CA VAL A 42 -13.79 -6.85 -16.28
C VAL A 42 -12.39 -6.89 -16.90
N ALA A 43 -11.45 -7.66 -16.33
CA ALA A 43 -10.09 -7.74 -16.85
C ALA A 43 -10.01 -8.36 -18.25
N PHE A 44 -10.75 -9.44 -18.50
CA PHE A 44 -10.78 -10.17 -19.76
C PHE A 44 -11.32 -9.30 -20.88
N HIS A 45 -12.51 -8.70 -20.71
CA HIS A 45 -13.11 -7.85 -21.73
C HIS A 45 -12.28 -6.59 -21.98
N ARG A 46 -11.63 -6.03 -20.94
CA ARG A 46 -10.73 -4.88 -21.10
C ARG A 46 -9.54 -5.20 -22.02
N GLY A 47 -8.93 -6.37 -21.86
CA GLY A 47 -7.80 -6.85 -22.65
C GLY A 47 -8.21 -7.24 -24.08
N ARG A 48 -9.25 -8.07 -24.20
CA ARG A 48 -9.81 -8.50 -25.49
C ARG A 48 -10.16 -7.32 -26.39
N LEU A 49 -10.81 -6.29 -25.85
CA LEU A 49 -11.19 -5.11 -26.63
C LEU A 49 -10.00 -4.21 -26.99
N ALA A 50 -8.95 -4.18 -26.16
CA ALA A 50 -7.73 -3.45 -26.51
C ALA A 50 -7.02 -4.08 -27.71
N GLU A 51 -7.02 -5.41 -27.80
CA GLU A 51 -6.53 -6.14 -28.97
C GLU A 51 -7.43 -5.94 -30.20
N GLU A 52 -8.75 -5.98 -30.00
CA GLU A 52 -9.73 -5.74 -31.06
C GLU A 52 -9.59 -4.33 -31.66
N LEU A 53 -9.31 -3.30 -30.85
CA LEU A 53 -9.04 -1.94 -31.35
C LEU A 53 -7.90 -1.91 -32.36
N ALA A 54 -6.80 -2.60 -32.04
CA ALA A 54 -5.63 -2.65 -32.92
C ALA A 54 -5.96 -3.36 -34.25
N ARG A 55 -6.91 -4.31 -34.22
CA ARG A 55 -7.36 -5.04 -35.41
C ARG A 55 -8.35 -4.24 -36.26
N GLN A 56 -9.32 -3.56 -35.63
CA GLN A 56 -10.33 -2.76 -36.32
C GLN A 56 -9.77 -1.44 -36.86
N HIS A 57 -8.77 -0.88 -36.17
CA HIS A 57 -8.14 0.38 -36.53
C HIS A 57 -6.62 0.20 -36.70
N PRO A 58 -6.15 -0.51 -37.74
CA PRO A 58 -4.73 -0.79 -37.93
C PRO A 58 -3.88 0.47 -38.15
N ASN A 59 -4.51 1.57 -38.58
CA ASN A 59 -3.87 2.87 -38.77
C ASN A 59 -3.81 3.72 -37.48
N LEU A 60 -4.48 3.28 -36.40
CA LEU A 60 -4.51 4.00 -35.13
C LEU A 60 -3.27 3.63 -34.30
N SER A 61 -2.18 4.36 -34.55
CA SER A 61 -0.89 4.14 -33.88
C SER A 61 -0.81 4.97 -32.60
N GLY A 62 -1.01 4.32 -31.45
CA GLY A 62 -0.95 4.95 -30.13
C GLY A 62 0.37 4.70 -29.40
N ALA A 63 0.74 5.62 -28.52
CA ALA A 63 1.82 5.41 -27.57
C ALA A 63 1.50 6.06 -26.22
N MET A 64 2.37 5.78 -25.24
CA MET A 64 2.36 6.43 -23.94
C MET A 64 3.77 6.79 -23.51
N MET A 65 3.88 7.85 -22.72
CA MET A 65 5.16 8.42 -22.31
C MET A 65 5.07 8.95 -20.88
N ALA A 66 5.99 8.52 -20.02
CA ALA A 66 6.15 9.07 -18.68
C ALA A 66 6.93 10.38 -18.75
N VAL A 67 6.46 11.41 -18.05
CA VAL A 67 7.02 12.75 -18.04
C VAL A 67 7.19 13.22 -16.60
N GLY A 68 8.35 13.79 -16.29
CA GLY A 68 8.66 14.40 -15.00
C GLY A 68 8.10 15.82 -14.90
N LEU A 69 6.79 15.97 -15.06
CA LEU A 69 6.06 17.23 -14.90
C LEU A 69 4.74 17.01 -14.18
N SER A 70 4.28 18.07 -13.52
CA SER A 70 2.92 18.15 -13.00
C SER A 70 1.89 18.09 -14.13
N ARG A 71 0.62 17.81 -13.76
CA ARG A 71 -0.49 17.83 -14.71
C ARG A 71 -0.63 19.20 -15.38
N ILE A 72 -0.55 20.27 -14.59
CA ILE A 72 -0.73 21.65 -15.05
C ILE A 72 0.37 22.01 -16.05
N ASP A 73 1.63 21.72 -15.71
CA ASP A 73 2.75 22.03 -16.61
C ASP A 73 2.66 21.21 -17.90
N MET A 74 2.29 19.94 -17.81
CA MET A 74 2.11 19.11 -18.99
C MET A 74 0.98 19.62 -19.90
N GLU A 75 -0.12 20.12 -19.34
CA GLU A 75 -1.21 20.73 -20.11
C GLU A 75 -0.72 21.97 -20.89
N ILE A 76 0.20 22.77 -20.34
CA ILE A 76 0.83 23.90 -21.05
C ILE A 76 1.60 23.42 -22.29
N TYR A 77 2.36 22.33 -22.18
CA TYR A 77 3.07 21.77 -23.34
C TYR A 77 2.11 21.20 -24.39
N ILE A 78 1.03 20.54 -23.97
CA ILE A 78 -0.01 20.03 -24.90
C ILE A 78 -0.66 21.18 -25.67
N GLN A 79 -0.93 22.31 -25.01
CA GLN A 79 -1.51 23.50 -25.65
C GLN A 79 -0.60 24.18 -26.68
N ARG A 80 0.71 23.88 -26.71
CA ARG A 80 1.64 24.35 -27.75
C ARG A 80 1.49 23.60 -29.07
N LEU A 81 0.85 22.43 -29.06
CA LEU A 81 0.47 21.73 -30.29
C LEU A 81 -0.65 22.49 -31.00
N ARG A 82 -0.88 22.17 -32.28
CA ARG A 82 -2.04 22.72 -33.00
C ARG A 82 -3.33 22.34 -32.25
N PRO A 83 -4.38 23.18 -32.25
CA PRO A 83 -5.61 22.91 -31.50
C PRO A 83 -6.26 21.55 -31.80
N SER A 84 -6.20 21.08 -33.05
CA SER A 84 -6.68 19.74 -33.45
C SER A 84 -5.87 18.60 -32.82
N ASP A 85 -4.57 18.82 -32.67
CA ASP A 85 -3.61 17.81 -32.23
C ASP A 85 -3.58 17.73 -30.70
N ALA A 86 -3.69 18.89 -30.04
CA ALA A 86 -3.82 19.00 -28.59
C ALA A 86 -5.02 18.17 -28.06
N GLN A 87 -6.07 18.04 -28.86
CA GLN A 87 -7.24 17.24 -28.53
C GLN A 87 -6.99 15.73 -28.57
N VAL A 88 -6.02 15.25 -29.36
CA VAL A 88 -5.70 13.83 -29.52
C VAL A 88 -4.77 13.34 -28.40
N VAL A 89 -3.96 14.23 -27.84
CA VAL A 89 -3.10 13.94 -26.70
C VAL A 89 -3.90 14.11 -25.39
N SER A 90 -3.72 13.18 -24.46
CA SER A 90 -4.36 13.23 -23.14
C SER A 90 -3.32 12.97 -22.05
N VAL A 91 -3.42 13.69 -20.94
CA VAL A 91 -2.75 13.30 -19.70
C VAL A 91 -3.45 12.04 -19.18
N ALA A 92 -2.88 10.88 -19.45
CA ALA A 92 -3.45 9.58 -19.12
C ALA A 92 -3.40 9.27 -17.62
N CYS A 93 -2.31 9.66 -16.95
CA CYS A 93 -2.11 9.38 -15.53
C CYS A 93 -1.46 10.57 -14.82
N CYS A 94 -1.95 10.88 -13.63
CA CYS A 94 -1.30 11.74 -12.64
C CYS A 94 -0.78 10.84 -11.52
N ASN A 95 0.50 10.46 -11.60
CA ASN A 95 1.09 9.45 -10.71
C ASN A 95 1.65 10.07 -9.42
N SER A 96 2.14 11.31 -9.49
CA SER A 96 2.58 12.13 -8.36
C SER A 96 2.46 13.62 -8.72
N PRO A 97 2.69 14.56 -7.79
CA PRO A 97 2.60 15.99 -8.06
C PRO A 97 3.51 16.47 -9.21
N GLU A 98 4.62 15.76 -9.45
CA GLU A 98 5.63 16.09 -10.47
C GLU A 98 5.83 14.93 -11.49
N SER A 99 4.91 13.96 -11.53
CA SER A 99 5.02 12.83 -12.47
C SER A 99 3.69 12.51 -13.12
N THR A 100 3.68 12.63 -14.44
CA THR A 100 2.52 12.33 -15.28
C THR A 100 2.86 11.28 -16.33
N THR A 101 1.82 10.71 -16.93
CA THR A 101 1.93 9.91 -18.15
C THR A 101 1.00 10.50 -19.17
N VAL A 102 1.52 10.78 -20.35
CA VAL A 102 0.73 11.24 -21.50
C VAL A 102 0.53 10.10 -22.48
N SER A 103 -0.57 10.18 -23.22
CA SER A 103 -0.95 9.19 -24.23
C SER A 103 -1.58 9.88 -25.43
N GLY A 104 -1.45 9.27 -26.59
CA GLY A 104 -2.00 9.79 -27.84
C GLY A 104 -1.31 9.16 -29.04
N ASP A 105 -1.45 9.81 -30.19
CA ASP A 105 -0.82 9.37 -31.44
C ASP A 105 0.70 9.42 -31.34
N VAL A 106 1.37 8.41 -31.92
CA VAL A 106 2.83 8.29 -31.90
C VAL A 106 3.53 9.57 -32.36
N GLY A 107 3.14 10.11 -33.51
CA GLY A 107 3.79 11.30 -34.09
C GLY A 107 3.61 12.58 -33.26
N LEU A 108 2.51 12.71 -32.51
CA LEU A 108 2.29 13.85 -31.60
C LEU A 108 3.12 13.71 -30.33
N LEU A 109 3.23 12.48 -29.80
CA LEU A 109 4.13 12.21 -28.70
C LEU A 109 5.60 12.40 -29.10
N ASP A 110 5.98 12.14 -30.36
CA ASP A 110 7.35 12.38 -30.86
C ASP A 110 7.66 13.89 -30.82
N GLN A 111 6.72 14.72 -31.24
CA GLN A 111 6.86 16.18 -31.16
C GLN A 111 6.98 16.67 -29.71
N LEU A 112 6.10 16.18 -28.82
CA LEU A 112 6.17 16.53 -27.39
C LEU A 112 7.47 16.05 -26.75
N GLU A 113 7.94 14.85 -27.09
CA GLU A 113 9.19 14.31 -26.58
C GLU A 113 10.38 15.20 -26.93
N THR A 114 10.46 15.70 -28.17
CA THR A 114 11.48 16.67 -28.57
C THR A 114 11.37 17.96 -27.77
N MET A 115 10.19 18.58 -27.71
CA MET A 115 9.97 19.83 -26.94
C MET A 115 10.34 19.71 -25.46
N LEU A 116 10.02 18.57 -24.84
CA LEU A 116 10.30 18.32 -23.43
C LEU A 116 11.80 18.06 -23.20
N LYS A 117 12.46 17.31 -24.08
CA LYS A 117 13.92 17.07 -24.00
C LYS A 117 14.72 18.35 -24.20
N ASP A 118 14.31 19.20 -25.14
CA ASP A 118 14.94 20.51 -25.37
C ASP A 118 14.81 21.42 -24.14
N ALA A 119 13.74 21.25 -23.37
CA ALA A 119 13.52 21.94 -22.09
C ALA A 119 14.20 21.24 -20.89
N GLY A 120 14.96 20.17 -21.09
CA GLY A 120 15.65 19.43 -20.02
C GLY A 120 14.73 18.61 -19.12
N VAL A 121 13.50 18.34 -19.53
CA VAL A 121 12.51 17.58 -18.76
C VAL A 121 12.76 16.08 -18.90
N PHE A 122 12.58 15.32 -17.81
CA PHE A 122 12.65 13.86 -17.85
C PHE A 122 11.52 13.28 -18.69
N VAL A 123 11.89 12.43 -19.66
CA VAL A 123 10.94 11.75 -20.55
C VAL A 123 11.33 10.30 -20.77
N ARG A 124 10.35 9.39 -20.72
CA ARG A 124 10.56 7.97 -21.03
C ARG A 124 9.36 7.34 -21.74
N ARG A 125 9.57 6.82 -22.95
CA ARG A 125 8.58 6.02 -23.67
C ARG A 125 8.22 4.72 -22.95
N LEU A 126 6.93 4.43 -22.89
CA LEU A 126 6.42 3.17 -22.36
C LEU A 126 6.38 2.12 -23.48
N ARG A 127 6.63 0.85 -23.12
CA ARG A 127 6.60 -0.27 -24.07
C ARG A 127 5.17 -0.74 -24.34
N VAL A 128 4.35 0.15 -24.88
CA VAL A 128 2.95 -0.09 -25.26
C VAL A 128 2.67 0.55 -26.61
N LYS A 129 1.85 -0.11 -27.43
CA LYS A 129 1.43 0.38 -28.75
C LYS A 129 0.01 0.96 -28.74
N THR A 130 -0.56 1.14 -27.55
CA THR A 130 -1.94 1.56 -27.33
C THR A 130 -1.92 2.78 -26.43
N ALA A 131 -2.64 3.83 -26.82
CA ALA A 131 -2.82 5.02 -26.00
C ALA A 131 -3.97 4.79 -25.00
N TYR A 132 -3.68 4.15 -23.86
CA TYR A 132 -4.66 3.97 -22.79
C TYR A 132 -5.04 5.31 -22.14
N HIS A 133 -6.27 5.42 -21.63
CA HIS A 133 -6.80 6.65 -21.00
C HIS A 133 -6.73 7.87 -21.92
N SER A 134 -7.13 7.65 -23.17
CA SER A 134 -7.15 8.65 -24.24
C SER A 134 -8.43 8.51 -25.04
N ARG A 135 -8.62 9.41 -26.01
CA ARG A 135 -9.70 9.31 -27.01
C ARG A 135 -9.70 7.98 -27.78
N HIS A 136 -8.56 7.31 -27.94
CA HIS A 136 -8.51 5.99 -28.59
C HIS A 136 -9.38 4.97 -27.85
N MET A 137 -9.46 5.07 -26.51
CA MET A 137 -10.27 4.15 -25.71
C MET A 137 -11.76 4.45 -25.79
N GLN A 138 -12.17 5.64 -26.23
CA GLN A 138 -13.59 6.00 -26.41
C GLN A 138 -14.25 5.15 -27.50
N LEU A 139 -13.47 4.75 -28.53
CA LEU A 139 -13.93 3.86 -29.59
C LEU A 139 -14.39 2.49 -29.07
N LEU A 140 -13.94 2.09 -27.88
CA LEU A 140 -14.31 0.82 -27.24
C LEU A 140 -15.34 0.97 -26.13
N ALA A 141 -15.81 2.20 -25.85
CA ALA A 141 -16.63 2.48 -24.68
C ALA A 141 -17.94 1.69 -24.69
N ASP A 142 -18.63 1.68 -25.83
CA ASP A 142 -19.93 1.02 -25.96
C ASP A 142 -19.80 -0.51 -25.97
N ASP A 143 -18.85 -1.06 -26.71
CA ASP A 143 -18.57 -2.50 -26.71
C ASP A 143 -18.17 -3.02 -25.33
N TYR A 144 -17.42 -2.21 -24.57
CA TYR A 144 -17.01 -2.57 -23.22
C TYR A 144 -18.18 -2.49 -22.23
N ARG A 145 -19.01 -1.45 -22.33
CA ARG A 145 -20.25 -1.33 -21.55
C ARG A 145 -21.16 -2.54 -21.79
N GLU A 146 -21.37 -2.88 -23.05
CA GLU A 146 -22.23 -3.98 -23.47
C GLU A 146 -21.69 -5.33 -22.98
N SER A 147 -20.37 -5.54 -23.06
CA SER A 147 -19.70 -6.72 -22.52
C SER A 147 -19.89 -6.87 -20.99
N LEU A 148 -20.13 -5.77 -20.28
CA LEU A 148 -20.26 -5.72 -18.82
C LEU A 148 -21.70 -5.46 -18.35
N ARG A 149 -22.71 -5.46 -19.23
CA ARG A 149 -24.10 -5.12 -18.88
C ARG A 149 -24.68 -5.97 -17.74
N HIS A 150 -24.20 -7.20 -17.59
CA HIS A 150 -24.63 -8.18 -16.58
C HIS A 150 -23.59 -8.35 -15.46
N LEU A 151 -22.68 -7.38 -15.30
CA LEU A 151 -21.64 -7.44 -14.27
C LEU A 151 -22.28 -7.46 -12.88
N ALA A 152 -22.05 -8.55 -12.15
CA ALA A 152 -22.52 -8.66 -10.78
C ALA A 152 -21.62 -7.86 -9.83
N VAL A 153 -22.24 -6.91 -9.12
CA VAL A 153 -21.61 -6.05 -8.11
C VAL A 153 -22.28 -6.33 -6.76
N SER A 154 -21.48 -6.58 -5.73
CA SER A 154 -21.94 -6.82 -4.37
C SER A 154 -21.84 -5.56 -3.52
N THR A 155 -22.93 -5.20 -2.84
CA THR A 155 -22.93 -4.20 -1.76
C THR A 155 -22.68 -4.83 -0.38
N LYS A 156 -22.64 -6.16 -0.30
CA LYS A 156 -22.39 -6.90 0.95
C LYS A 156 -20.88 -6.99 1.20
N VAL A 157 -20.43 -6.37 2.28
CA VAL A 157 -19.05 -6.43 2.76
C VAL A 157 -18.76 -7.85 3.21
N ASN A 158 -18.07 -8.63 2.37
CA ASN A 158 -17.92 -10.09 2.53
C ASN A 158 -16.72 -10.50 3.41
N ARG A 159 -16.06 -9.55 4.07
CA ARG A 159 -14.89 -9.79 4.92
C ARG A 159 -15.06 -8.99 6.21
N ASN A 160 -14.64 -9.54 7.36
CA ASN A 160 -14.79 -9.00 8.71
C ASN A 160 -14.24 -7.57 8.95
N ALA A 161 -13.77 -6.87 7.91
CA ALA A 161 -13.37 -5.48 7.93
C ALA A 161 -13.94 -4.73 6.71
N SER A 162 -14.56 -3.58 6.94
CA SER A 162 -14.99 -2.65 5.89
C SER A 162 -13.77 -1.98 5.26
N VAL A 163 -13.32 -2.48 4.10
CA VAL A 163 -12.21 -1.90 3.33
C VAL A 163 -12.73 -0.73 2.49
N ALA A 164 -12.13 0.46 2.64
CA ALA A 164 -12.46 1.63 1.82
C ALA A 164 -11.71 1.60 0.47
N MET A 165 -12.40 1.81 -0.65
CA MET A 165 -11.75 1.98 -1.96
C MET A 165 -11.75 3.45 -2.37
N TYR A 166 -10.59 3.94 -2.79
CA TYR A 166 -10.45 5.27 -3.39
C TYR A 166 -10.24 5.10 -4.90
N SER A 167 -11.16 5.67 -5.66
CA SER A 167 -11.19 5.61 -7.11
C SER A 167 -10.11 6.52 -7.69
N THR A 168 -9.38 6.03 -8.70
CA THR A 168 -8.48 6.88 -9.48
C THR A 168 -9.19 7.57 -10.63
N VAL A 169 -10.46 7.27 -10.89
CA VAL A 169 -11.30 8.03 -11.83
C VAL A 169 -11.72 9.36 -11.22
N THR A 170 -12.13 9.35 -9.95
CA THR A 170 -12.62 10.55 -9.24
C THR A 170 -11.59 11.17 -8.29
N GLY A 171 -10.54 10.43 -7.91
CA GLY A 171 -9.57 10.86 -6.88
C GLY A 171 -10.13 10.81 -5.45
N ALA A 172 -11.30 10.19 -5.26
CA ALA A 172 -12.05 10.22 -4.00
C ALA A 172 -12.56 8.83 -3.59
N LEU A 173 -13.13 8.74 -2.38
CA LEU A 173 -13.81 7.53 -1.92
C LEU A 173 -14.97 7.18 -2.86
N ILE A 174 -15.06 5.92 -3.27
CA ILE A 174 -16.15 5.42 -4.11
C ILE A 174 -17.04 4.46 -3.34
N ARG A 175 -18.35 4.49 -3.64
CA ARG A 175 -19.30 3.57 -3.03
C ARG A 175 -19.38 2.26 -3.84
N PRO A 176 -19.57 1.11 -3.19
CA PRO A 176 -19.66 -0.17 -3.89
C PRO A 176 -20.66 -0.20 -5.05
N GLU A 177 -21.83 0.43 -4.88
CA GLU A 177 -22.88 0.51 -5.89
C GLU A 177 -22.48 1.26 -7.17
N ASP A 178 -21.48 2.13 -7.09
CA ASP A 178 -21.02 2.92 -8.22
C ASP A 178 -20.04 2.11 -9.12
N LEU A 179 -19.60 0.91 -8.70
CA LEU A 179 -18.60 0.08 -9.41
C LEU A 179 -19.20 -0.82 -10.52
N GLY A 180 -20.22 -0.31 -11.22
CA GLY A 180 -20.91 -0.97 -12.33
C GLY A 180 -20.22 -0.82 -13.70
N ALA A 181 -20.88 -1.25 -14.77
CA ALA A 181 -20.33 -1.22 -16.14
C ALA A 181 -19.87 0.18 -16.57
N ASP A 182 -20.66 1.22 -16.30
CA ASP A 182 -20.34 2.61 -16.63
C ASP A 182 -19.06 3.09 -15.97
N TYR A 183 -18.83 2.70 -14.71
CA TYR A 183 -17.60 3.01 -14.02
C TYR A 183 -16.39 2.38 -14.69
N TRP A 184 -16.48 1.12 -15.09
CA TRP A 184 -15.35 0.45 -15.74
C TRP A 184 -15.03 1.06 -17.11
N VAL A 185 -16.04 1.53 -17.83
CA VAL A 185 -15.86 2.32 -19.06
C VAL A 185 -15.14 3.63 -18.75
N GLN A 186 -15.59 4.39 -17.75
CA GLN A 186 -14.91 5.61 -17.31
C GLN A 186 -13.47 5.32 -16.87
N ASN A 187 -13.21 4.26 -16.11
CA ASN A 187 -11.87 3.82 -15.72
C ASN A 187 -10.98 3.42 -16.91
N LYS A 188 -11.53 3.15 -18.09
CA LYS A 188 -10.75 2.85 -19.31
C LYS A 188 -10.41 4.11 -20.11
N VAL A 189 -11.25 5.14 -20.02
CA VAL A 189 -11.22 6.33 -20.88
C VAL A 189 -10.64 7.55 -20.15
N SER A 190 -11.06 7.75 -18.90
CA SER A 190 -10.72 8.91 -18.08
C SER A 190 -9.28 8.85 -17.57
N PRO A 191 -8.66 10.01 -17.25
CA PRO A 191 -7.35 10.06 -16.64
C PRO A 191 -7.32 9.34 -15.27
N VAL A 192 -6.18 8.71 -14.97
CA VAL A 192 -5.89 8.06 -13.68
C VAL A 192 -5.34 9.09 -12.70
N LEU A 193 -6.17 9.56 -11.76
CA LEU A 193 -5.84 10.49 -10.69
C LEU A 193 -5.27 9.76 -9.47
N PHE A 194 -4.15 9.04 -9.66
CA PHE A 194 -3.56 8.18 -8.62
C PHE A 194 -3.07 8.99 -7.41
N ASP A 195 -2.36 10.09 -7.65
CA ASP A 195 -1.89 10.99 -6.59
C ASP A 195 -3.04 11.48 -5.70
N ALA A 196 -4.11 12.01 -6.30
CA ALA A 196 -5.29 12.49 -5.58
C ALA A 196 -5.97 11.37 -4.77
N ALA A 197 -6.12 10.16 -5.33
CA ALA A 197 -6.71 9.03 -4.63
C ALA A 197 -5.87 8.59 -3.41
N VAL A 198 -4.54 8.58 -3.54
CA VAL A 198 -3.62 8.27 -2.44
C VAL A 198 -3.67 9.35 -1.36
N GLN A 199 -3.65 10.63 -1.73
CA GLN A 199 -3.78 11.74 -0.78
C GLN A 199 -5.10 11.68 0.00
N SER A 200 -6.22 11.42 -0.68
CA SER A 200 -7.53 11.22 -0.06
C SER A 200 -7.54 10.05 0.95
N ALA A 201 -6.85 8.95 0.63
CA ALA A 201 -6.70 7.82 1.54
C ALA A 201 -5.85 8.16 2.78
N LEU A 202 -4.75 8.90 2.59
CA LEU A 202 -3.86 9.31 3.67
C LEU A 202 -4.51 10.34 4.61
N GLN A 203 -5.24 11.33 4.08
CA GLN A 203 -5.95 12.32 4.89
C GLN A 203 -7.00 11.67 5.80
N ARG A 204 -7.72 10.66 5.29
CA ARG A 204 -8.68 9.87 6.06
C ARG A 204 -8.00 9.12 7.22
N ALA A 205 -6.82 8.55 6.97
CA ALA A 205 -6.01 7.89 7.98
C ALA A 205 -5.48 8.90 9.02
N ALA A 206 -4.87 10.01 8.59
CA ALA A 206 -4.36 11.05 9.48
C ALA A 206 -5.45 11.64 10.40
N SER A 207 -6.70 11.68 9.94
CA SER A 207 -7.87 12.11 10.73
C SER A 207 -8.27 11.15 11.86
N GLY A 208 -7.49 10.09 12.13
CA GLY A 208 -7.74 9.10 13.19
C GLY A 208 -8.91 8.15 12.91
N ARG A 209 -9.55 8.29 11.75
CA ARG A 209 -10.78 7.59 11.44
C ARG A 209 -10.47 6.34 10.60
N GLY A 210 -10.19 5.24 11.27
CA GLY A 210 -9.89 3.93 10.68
C GLY A 210 -8.69 3.28 11.39
N PRO A 211 -8.44 1.97 11.22
CA PRO A 211 -7.36 1.27 11.92
C PRO A 211 -5.97 1.89 11.65
N LEU A 212 -5.75 2.35 10.41
CA LEU A 212 -4.52 3.05 10.02
C LEU A 212 -4.32 4.38 10.74
N GLY A 213 -5.42 5.08 11.07
CA GLY A 213 -5.37 6.35 11.79
C GLY A 213 -5.06 6.20 13.27
N GLN A 214 -5.51 5.11 13.88
CA GLN A 214 -5.13 4.76 15.25
C GLN A 214 -3.64 4.37 15.32
N ILE A 215 -3.12 3.64 14.33
CA ILE A 215 -1.69 3.27 14.24
C ILE A 215 -0.81 4.51 13.97
N LEU A 216 -1.23 5.40 13.06
CA LEU A 216 -0.50 6.64 12.79
C LEU A 216 -0.57 7.63 13.96
N GLN A 217 -1.69 7.71 14.69
CA GLN A 217 -1.78 8.52 15.92
C GLN A 217 -0.96 7.94 17.07
N VAL A 218 -0.91 6.62 17.23
CA VAL A 218 -0.05 5.95 18.24
C VAL A 218 1.43 6.13 17.89
N ALA A 219 1.80 6.07 16.60
CA ALA A 219 3.15 6.36 16.14
C ALA A 219 3.51 7.85 16.27
N ALA A 220 2.57 8.77 16.02
CA ALA A 220 2.77 10.22 16.16
C ALA A 220 2.71 10.71 17.62
N GLY A 221 2.07 9.94 18.52
CA GLY A 221 2.07 10.17 19.97
C GLY A 221 3.44 10.02 20.63
N ILE A 222 4.43 9.56 19.87
CA ILE A 222 5.85 9.60 20.21
C ILE A 222 6.49 10.77 19.42
N ASN A 223 6.13 12.01 19.77
CA ASN A 223 6.80 13.27 19.43
C ASN A 223 7.46 13.36 18.03
N ASN A 224 6.76 12.97 16.95
CA ASN A 224 7.26 13.24 15.60
C ASN A 224 6.12 13.44 14.61
N THR A 225 5.94 14.69 14.18
CA THR A 225 5.02 15.11 13.12
C THR A 225 5.43 14.61 11.72
N ASN A 226 6.57 13.92 11.63
CA ASN A 226 7.06 13.24 10.42
C ASN A 226 6.83 11.71 10.50
N ALA A 227 5.56 11.28 10.57
CA ALA A 227 5.24 9.87 10.45
C ALA A 227 5.70 9.35 9.07
N THR A 228 6.83 8.65 9.02
CA THR A 228 7.33 8.03 7.79
C THR A 228 6.41 6.88 7.41
N ILE A 229 5.78 6.95 6.24
CA ILE A 229 4.91 5.88 5.74
C ILE A 229 5.81 4.72 5.27
N GLY A 230 5.70 3.57 5.94
CA GLY A 230 6.36 2.34 5.52
C GLY A 230 5.83 1.87 4.16
N TYR A 231 6.74 1.57 3.23
CA TYR A 231 6.40 1.04 1.90
C TYR A 231 6.97 -0.36 1.75
N HIS A 232 6.10 -1.32 1.42
CA HIS A 232 6.46 -2.73 1.26
C HIS A 232 5.87 -3.29 -0.03
N PHE A 233 6.59 -4.24 -0.64
CA PHE A 233 6.21 -4.86 -1.91
C PHE A 233 6.17 -6.38 -1.75
N ILE A 234 5.07 -7.00 -2.17
CA ILE A 234 4.92 -8.45 -2.13
C ILE A 234 5.68 -9.12 -3.28
N LEU A 235 5.76 -8.47 -4.44
CA LEU A 235 6.53 -8.92 -5.59
C LEU A 235 7.38 -7.78 -6.11
N GLN A 236 8.64 -8.07 -6.41
CA GLN A 236 9.58 -7.13 -7.03
C GLN A 236 10.27 -7.78 -8.23
N ARG A 237 10.45 -6.99 -9.29
CA ARG A 237 11.08 -7.44 -10.52
C ARG A 237 12.52 -7.88 -10.25
N LYS A 238 12.91 -9.05 -10.77
CA LYS A 238 14.23 -9.68 -10.58
C LYS A 238 14.55 -10.08 -9.13
N GLU A 239 13.54 -10.16 -8.26
CA GLU A 239 13.71 -10.66 -6.89
C GLU A 239 12.95 -11.96 -6.67
N ASN A 240 13.35 -12.70 -5.63
CA ASN A 240 12.67 -13.93 -5.26
C ASN A 240 11.31 -13.61 -4.61
N ALA A 241 10.23 -14.01 -5.27
CA ALA A 241 8.86 -13.75 -4.82
C ALA A 241 8.55 -14.27 -3.41
N GLN A 242 9.10 -15.44 -3.03
CA GLN A 242 8.89 -16.01 -1.69
C GLN A 242 9.60 -15.15 -0.64
N LEU A 243 10.85 -14.76 -0.90
CA LEU A 243 11.61 -13.90 0.00
C LEU A 243 10.92 -12.55 0.18
N SER A 244 10.56 -11.85 -0.90
CA SER A 244 9.89 -10.55 -0.81
C SER A 244 8.57 -10.61 -0.03
N ALA A 245 7.76 -11.67 -0.24
CA ALA A 245 6.50 -11.86 0.46
C ALA A 245 6.71 -12.16 1.96
N LEU A 246 7.68 -13.02 2.31
CA LEU A 246 8.03 -13.32 3.71
C LEU A 246 8.64 -12.11 4.42
N THR A 247 9.51 -11.35 3.75
CA THR A 247 10.07 -10.09 4.27
C THR A 247 8.96 -9.08 4.56
N THR A 248 7.97 -8.95 3.68
CA THR A 248 6.81 -8.07 3.91
C THR A 248 5.98 -8.56 5.09
N ALA A 249 5.69 -9.86 5.19
CA ALA A 249 4.96 -10.42 6.33
C ALA A 249 5.69 -10.17 7.66
N GLY A 250 7.01 -10.36 7.68
CA GLY A 250 7.86 -10.08 8.84
C GLY A 250 7.87 -8.60 9.21
N ALA A 251 7.99 -7.70 8.23
CA ALA A 251 7.97 -6.26 8.47
C ALA A 251 6.63 -5.78 9.05
N LEU A 252 5.51 -6.27 8.49
CA LEU A 252 4.17 -5.96 9.00
C LEU A 252 3.94 -6.53 10.41
N TRP A 253 4.42 -7.75 10.67
CA TRP A 253 4.36 -8.36 12.01
C TRP A 253 5.18 -7.54 13.02
N SER A 254 6.40 -7.11 12.68
CA SER A 254 7.23 -6.23 13.51
C SER A 254 6.60 -4.86 13.74
N ALA A 255 5.78 -4.38 12.80
CA ALA A 255 5.01 -3.14 12.94
C ALA A 255 3.70 -3.31 13.76
N GLY A 256 3.43 -4.52 14.29
CA GLY A 256 2.26 -4.79 15.13
C GLY A 256 0.98 -5.15 14.37
N VAL A 257 1.06 -5.36 13.04
CA VAL A 257 -0.08 -5.90 12.27
C VAL A 257 -0.33 -7.35 12.73
N PRO A 258 -1.61 -7.77 12.92
CA PRO A 258 -1.95 -9.11 13.43
C PRO A 258 -1.75 -10.22 12.38
N VAL A 259 -0.51 -10.40 11.92
CA VAL A 259 -0.11 -11.42 10.94
C VAL A 259 -0.22 -12.82 11.56
N ASN A 260 -0.90 -13.73 10.86
CA ASN A 260 -0.96 -15.14 11.24
C ASN A 260 0.34 -15.86 10.83
N VAL A 261 1.34 -15.80 11.71
CA VAL A 261 2.67 -16.39 11.50
C VAL A 261 2.61 -17.90 11.23
N ALA A 262 1.66 -18.62 11.85
CA ALA A 262 1.48 -20.06 11.61
C ALA A 262 1.10 -20.34 10.14
N ARG A 263 0.25 -19.50 9.53
CA ARG A 263 -0.11 -19.61 8.11
C ARG A 263 0.99 -19.13 7.19
N VAL A 264 1.76 -18.11 7.57
CA VAL A 264 2.96 -17.68 6.82
C VAL A 264 3.97 -18.82 6.72
N ASN A 265 4.17 -19.56 7.81
CA ASN A 265 5.06 -20.71 7.87
C ASN A 265 4.43 -22.02 7.37
N SER A 266 3.18 -22.01 6.89
CA SER A 266 2.53 -23.24 6.45
C SER A 266 3.21 -23.83 5.21
N ARG A 267 3.35 -25.16 5.17
CA ARG A 267 3.97 -25.91 4.07
C ARG A 267 2.98 -26.92 3.48
N PRO A 268 3.12 -27.31 2.21
CA PRO A 268 2.36 -28.43 1.65
C PRO A 268 2.55 -29.69 2.49
N LYS A 269 1.49 -30.49 2.66
CA LYS A 269 1.50 -31.74 3.46
C LYS A 269 2.46 -32.82 2.93
N THR A 270 3.05 -32.61 1.75
CA THR A 270 3.98 -33.53 1.09
C THR A 270 5.43 -33.38 1.55
N VAL A 271 5.74 -32.40 2.40
CA VAL A 271 7.08 -32.16 2.94
C VAL A 271 7.24 -32.86 4.29
N ALA A 272 8.46 -33.33 4.60
CA ALA A 272 8.81 -33.97 5.87
C ALA A 272 8.31 -33.16 7.09
N PRO A 273 7.97 -33.85 8.21
CA PRO A 273 7.44 -33.21 9.41
C PRO A 273 8.41 -32.18 10.01
N TRP A 274 7.85 -31.21 10.72
CA TRP A 274 8.61 -30.17 11.41
C TRP A 274 9.61 -30.79 12.39
N ALA A 275 10.87 -30.39 12.30
CA ALA A 275 11.82 -30.55 13.40
C ALA A 275 11.61 -29.39 14.38
N PRO A 276 11.36 -29.64 15.68
CA PRO A 276 11.28 -28.56 16.65
C PRO A 276 12.63 -27.88 16.80
N VAL A 277 12.62 -26.55 16.89
CA VAL A 277 13.81 -25.80 17.33
C VAL A 277 13.85 -25.87 18.85
N ILE A 278 14.87 -26.53 19.42
CA ILE A 278 14.91 -26.90 20.84
C ILE A 278 15.86 -26.03 21.68
N ASP A 279 16.64 -25.16 21.05
CA ASP A 279 17.78 -24.45 21.63
C ASP A 279 17.72 -22.93 21.43
N LEU A 280 16.51 -22.36 21.33
CA LEU A 280 16.35 -20.91 21.23
C LEU A 280 16.86 -20.19 22.50
N PRO A 281 17.58 -19.07 22.36
CA PRO A 281 17.92 -18.21 23.49
C PRO A 281 16.67 -17.82 24.28
N ARG A 282 16.78 -17.83 25.61
CA ARG A 282 15.71 -17.33 26.49
C ARG A 282 15.56 -15.82 26.35
N TYR A 283 14.39 -15.30 26.72
CA TYR A 283 14.16 -13.86 26.76
C TYR A 283 15.24 -13.15 27.61
N PRO A 284 16.00 -12.19 27.04
CA PRO A 284 17.03 -11.47 27.76
C PRO A 284 16.38 -10.37 28.60
N TRP A 285 16.06 -10.67 29.87
CA TRP A 285 15.52 -9.67 30.79
C TRP A 285 16.50 -8.49 30.96
N ASN A 286 15.99 -7.26 30.90
CA ASN A 286 16.79 -6.10 31.25
C ASN A 286 17.04 -6.09 32.77
N HIS A 287 18.29 -6.26 33.17
CA HIS A 287 18.75 -6.29 34.56
C HIS A 287 19.47 -4.99 35.00
N GLU A 288 19.41 -3.91 34.21
CA GLU A 288 20.00 -2.60 34.53
C GLU A 288 19.43 -2.04 35.85
N THR A 289 18.14 -2.23 36.09
CA THR A 289 17.49 -1.81 37.33
C THR A 289 17.37 -3.00 38.29
N ARG A 290 17.98 -2.86 39.47
CA ARG A 290 17.80 -3.81 40.56
C ARG A 290 16.64 -3.36 41.45
N TYR A 291 15.52 -4.07 41.38
CA TYR A 291 14.42 -3.90 42.33
C TYR A 291 14.74 -4.65 43.63
N TRP A 292 15.34 -3.93 44.59
CA TRP A 292 15.69 -4.47 45.90
C TRP A 292 15.36 -3.45 46.99
N GLN A 293 14.27 -3.69 47.71
CA GLN A 293 13.94 -2.91 48.89
C GLN A 293 14.38 -3.69 50.11
N GLU A 294 15.38 -3.15 50.80
CA GLU A 294 15.91 -3.76 52.01
C GLU A 294 16.12 -2.68 53.06
N SER A 295 15.61 -2.93 54.27
CA SER A 295 15.83 -2.05 55.40
C SER A 295 17.29 -2.03 55.83
N THR A 296 17.72 -0.91 56.41
CA THR A 296 19.07 -0.79 56.99
C THR A 296 19.34 -1.90 58.00
N LEU A 297 18.37 -2.20 58.89
CA LEU A 297 18.44 -3.33 59.83
C LEU A 297 18.67 -4.69 59.15
N SER A 298 17.91 -5.02 58.10
CA SER A 298 18.09 -6.27 57.37
C SER A 298 19.48 -6.33 56.71
N LYS A 299 19.90 -5.21 56.11
CA LYS A 299 21.21 -5.10 55.46
C LYS A 299 22.35 -5.26 56.47
N SER A 300 22.24 -4.68 57.67
CA SER A 300 23.23 -4.83 58.73
C SER A 300 23.31 -6.25 59.25
N LEU A 301 22.17 -6.95 59.37
CA LEU A 301 22.13 -8.35 59.81
C LEU A 301 22.73 -9.32 58.79
N ARG A 302 22.56 -9.09 57.48
CA ARG A 302 23.16 -9.94 56.43
C ARG A 302 24.64 -9.64 56.18
N PHE A 303 25.04 -8.37 56.26
CA PHE A 303 26.41 -7.92 55.99
C PHE A 303 27.06 -7.37 57.26
N ARG A 304 27.05 -8.19 58.33
CA ARG A 304 27.64 -7.84 59.63
C ARG A 304 29.13 -7.56 59.48
N TYR A 305 29.61 -6.52 60.15
CA TYR A 305 31.04 -6.19 60.15
C TYR A 305 31.82 -7.02 61.17
N SER A 306 31.17 -7.46 62.25
CA SER A 306 31.79 -8.25 63.30
C SER A 306 30.91 -9.44 63.65
N PRO A 307 31.50 -10.59 64.02
CA PRO A 307 30.72 -11.71 64.50
C PRO A 307 30.04 -11.34 65.83
N ARG A 308 28.92 -12.02 66.11
CA ARG A 308 28.30 -11.96 67.43
C ARG A 308 29.27 -12.52 68.46
N THR A 309 29.45 -11.81 69.57
CA THR A 309 30.20 -12.33 70.71
C THR A 309 29.24 -12.88 71.75
N ASP A 310 29.64 -13.93 72.47
CA ASP A 310 28.77 -14.57 73.46
C ASP A 310 28.46 -13.67 74.67
N LEU A 311 29.39 -12.77 75.00
CA LEU A 311 29.28 -11.89 76.17
C LEU A 311 28.55 -10.57 75.89
N LEU A 312 28.74 -9.97 74.71
CA LEU A 312 28.22 -8.63 74.39
C LEU A 312 27.22 -8.62 73.23
N GLY A 313 26.94 -9.78 72.63
CA GLY A 313 26.02 -9.87 71.50
C GLY A 313 26.59 -9.19 70.24
N GLU A 314 25.73 -8.44 69.55
CA GLU A 314 26.04 -7.74 68.31
C GLU A 314 25.83 -6.22 68.48
N PRO A 315 26.75 -5.36 67.98
CA PRO A 315 26.57 -3.92 68.00
C PRO A 315 25.36 -3.46 67.16
N VAL A 316 24.47 -2.65 67.75
CA VAL A 316 23.30 -2.06 67.07
C VAL A 316 23.75 -0.83 66.26
N ARG A 317 23.32 -0.73 64.99
CA ARG A 317 23.76 0.35 64.08
C ARG A 317 22.84 1.56 63.99
N GLU A 318 21.60 1.48 64.45
CA GLU A 318 20.56 2.48 64.18
C GLU A 318 20.48 3.63 65.21
N PHE A 319 21.46 3.76 66.12
CA PHE A 319 21.50 4.91 67.05
C PHE A 319 22.50 5.96 66.59
N SER A 320 21.98 7.14 66.22
CA SER A 320 22.79 8.35 66.18
C SER A 320 23.07 8.79 67.62
N TRP A 321 24.35 8.88 68.00
CA TRP A 321 24.75 9.42 69.31
C TRP A 321 24.34 10.89 69.52
N ALA A 322 23.90 11.57 68.47
CA ALA A 322 23.45 12.97 68.52
C ALA A 322 22.01 13.14 69.00
N GLU A 323 21.16 12.11 68.90
CA GLU A 323 19.79 12.13 69.42
C GLU A 323 19.43 10.75 70.02
N PRO A 324 19.82 10.50 71.27
CA PRO A 324 19.35 9.32 72.00
C PRO A 324 17.88 9.54 72.40
N THR A 325 16.99 8.70 71.89
CA THR A 325 15.63 8.53 72.44
C THR A 325 15.66 7.86 73.80
#